data_AF-A0A6A5VNZ8-F1
#
_entry.id   AF-A0A6A5VNZ8-F1
#
_cell.length_a   1.000
_cell.length_b   1.000
_cell.length_c   1.000
_cell.angle_alpha   90.00
_cell.angle_beta   90.00
_cell.angle_gamma   90.00
#
_symmetry.space_group_name_H-M   'P 1'
#
loop_
_entity.id
_entity.type
_entity.pdbx_description
1 polymer ?
#
loop_
_entity_poly.entity_id
_entity_poly.type
_entity_poly.pdbx_seq_one_letter_code
_entity_poly.pdbx_strand_id
1 'polypeptide(L)'
;MAAAAGLRLVPKELRDPTMTTTYGVGELIKKALDAGCSKIIIGCGDSGTSDGGAGMLQALGVRLLDAEGKELPRADGGRTLSRLSRICCCGIHSRLRKDAAEKVQIEAVCNVKNVLCGPRGVAQVYGPQKGATPEQVGLLVAALDRWAHVAQTVLKKDISNAPGSGASGGLGTGLLMLGAGLRARSDAINEYFEFDRVFERKWDFVITAEGSLDSQSTEGKMTTEVARRAQRHGAQVVALAGTIGDGAEGCYSAGIKAFTSKTRGPLTLNETITQMENLLYDNRLFSNLMAQNSAYKSTPTFISVANNLGTIAA
;
A
#
# COMPACT_ATOMS: atom_id res chain seq x y z
N MET A 1 8.27 0.57 -2.33
CA MET A 1 8.72 -0.02 -1.05
C MET A 1 8.75 -1.56 -1.07
N ALA A 2 7.76 -2.25 -1.65
CA ALA A 2 7.64 -3.72 -1.59
C ALA A 2 8.85 -4.49 -2.14
N ALA A 3 9.61 -3.92 -3.08
CA ALA A 3 10.84 -4.52 -3.60
C ALA A 3 11.90 -4.80 -2.53
N ALA A 4 11.89 -4.08 -1.40
CA ALA A 4 12.85 -4.24 -0.30
C ALA A 4 12.22 -4.66 1.04
N ALA A 5 10.90 -4.46 1.19
CA ALA A 5 10.18 -4.69 2.46
C ALA A 5 8.79 -5.31 2.21
N GLY A 6 8.66 -6.08 1.13
CA GLY A 6 7.40 -6.67 0.69
C GLY A 6 7.03 -7.92 1.45
N LEU A 7 5.73 -8.17 1.61
CA LEU A 7 5.20 -9.37 2.28
C LEU A 7 5.62 -10.66 1.56
N ARG A 8 5.79 -10.58 0.24
CA ARG A 8 6.24 -11.69 -0.62
C ARG A 8 7.71 -12.07 -0.44
N LEU A 9 8.52 -11.19 0.16
CA LEU A 9 9.93 -11.46 0.43
C LEU A 9 10.11 -12.37 1.66
N VAL A 10 9.05 -12.56 2.45
CA VAL A 10 9.09 -13.34 3.69
C VAL A 10 8.23 -14.60 3.52
N PRO A 11 8.84 -15.80 3.54
CA PRO A 11 8.12 -17.07 3.53
C PRO A 11 7.07 -17.10 4.66
N LYS A 12 5.92 -17.75 4.41
CA LYS A 12 4.73 -17.64 5.27
C LYS A 12 5.03 -18.06 6.71
N GLU A 13 5.82 -19.11 6.87
CA GLU A 13 6.28 -19.71 8.11
C GLU A 13 7.34 -18.88 8.86
N LEU A 14 7.97 -17.91 8.19
CA LEU A 14 8.95 -16.99 8.77
C LEU A 14 8.38 -15.59 9.00
N ARG A 15 7.08 -15.40 8.78
CA ARG A 15 6.43 -14.10 8.93
C ARG A 15 6.33 -13.70 10.39
N ASP A 16 7.16 -12.76 10.77
CA ASP A 16 7.09 -12.09 12.07
C ASP A 16 7.21 -10.56 11.88
N PRO A 17 6.09 -9.82 11.88
CA PRO A 17 6.11 -8.37 11.69
C PRO A 17 6.74 -7.60 12.85
N THR A 18 7.03 -8.26 13.98
CA THR A 18 7.78 -7.68 15.08
C THR A 18 9.27 -7.59 14.77
N MET A 19 9.75 -8.41 13.82
CA MET A 19 11.16 -8.55 13.41
C MET A 19 11.47 -7.91 12.06
N THR A 20 10.51 -7.89 11.14
CA THR A 20 10.75 -7.42 9.77
C THR A 20 10.97 -5.91 9.72
N THR A 21 11.91 -5.48 8.86
CA THR A 21 12.40 -4.11 8.83
C THR A 21 12.21 -3.41 7.47
N THR A 22 12.05 -2.10 7.51
CA THR A 22 12.07 -1.23 6.33
C THR A 22 13.48 -0.76 5.94
N TYR A 23 14.55 -1.32 6.53
CA TYR A 23 15.93 -0.89 6.30
C TYR A 23 16.31 -0.80 4.81
N GLY A 24 16.01 -1.84 4.04
CA GLY A 24 16.29 -1.86 2.59
C GLY A 24 15.55 -0.78 1.80
N VAL A 25 14.40 -0.27 2.29
CA VAL A 25 13.73 0.89 1.68
C VAL A 25 14.59 2.14 1.84
N GLY A 26 15.21 2.33 3.00
CA GLY A 26 16.11 3.47 3.22
C GLY A 26 17.41 3.34 2.43
N GLU A 27 17.90 2.13 2.18
CA GLU A 27 19.03 1.91 1.25
C GLU A 27 18.70 2.32 -0.19
N LEU A 28 17.49 1.99 -0.66
CA LEU A 28 17.03 2.43 -1.99
C LEU A 28 16.89 3.96 -2.07
N ILE A 29 16.32 4.59 -1.02
CA ILE A 29 16.22 6.05 -0.95
C ILE A 29 17.61 6.68 -0.94
N LYS A 30 18.54 6.15 -0.14
CA LYS A 30 19.93 6.61 -0.09
C LYS A 30 20.58 6.56 -1.47
N LYS A 31 20.46 5.45 -2.20
CA LYS A 31 20.98 5.34 -3.58
C LYS A 31 20.39 6.39 -4.52
N ALA A 32 19.09 6.68 -4.42
CA ALA A 32 18.47 7.75 -5.22
C ALA A 32 19.00 9.14 -4.85
N LEU A 33 19.22 9.41 -3.56
CA LEU A 33 19.81 10.65 -3.09
C LEU A 33 21.26 10.82 -3.57
N ASP A 34 22.06 9.75 -3.50
CA ASP A 34 23.45 9.70 -3.97
C ASP A 34 23.52 9.92 -5.49
N ALA A 35 22.52 9.44 -6.23
CA ALA A 35 22.40 9.66 -7.68
C ALA A 35 21.94 11.07 -8.07
N GLY A 36 21.76 11.99 -7.11
CA GLY A 36 21.39 13.38 -7.40
C GLY A 36 19.89 13.63 -7.59
N CYS A 37 19.01 12.64 -7.40
CA CYS A 37 17.57 12.82 -7.58
C CYS A 37 17.01 13.96 -6.71
N SER A 38 16.21 14.85 -7.30
CA SER A 38 15.56 15.97 -6.61
C SER A 38 14.11 15.67 -6.21
N LYS A 39 13.47 14.67 -6.82
CA LYS A 39 12.15 14.14 -6.46
C LYS A 39 12.21 12.63 -6.29
N ILE A 40 11.65 12.10 -5.20
CA ILE A 40 11.56 10.67 -4.92
C ILE A 40 10.09 10.34 -4.64
N ILE A 41 9.51 9.46 -5.46
CA ILE A 41 8.14 8.99 -5.31
C ILE A 41 8.17 7.55 -4.79
N ILE A 42 7.45 7.30 -3.71
CA ILE A 42 7.48 6.02 -3.00
C ILE A 42 6.08 5.41 -3.02
N GLY A 43 5.92 4.33 -3.77
CA GLY A 43 4.71 3.51 -3.72
C GLY A 43 4.65 2.69 -2.42
N CYS A 44 3.58 2.89 -1.64
CA CYS A 44 3.30 2.18 -0.39
C CYS A 44 2.15 1.16 -0.57
N GLY A 45 2.52 -0.12 -0.56
CA GLY A 45 1.62 -1.26 -0.67
C GLY A 45 2.38 -2.56 -0.45
N ASP A 46 1.64 -3.66 -0.20
CA ASP A 46 2.18 -5.03 -0.06
C ASP A 46 3.36 -5.17 0.92
N SER A 47 3.34 -4.43 2.04
CA SER A 47 4.43 -4.45 3.03
C SER A 47 4.41 -5.70 3.90
N GLY A 48 5.58 -6.30 4.14
CA GLY A 48 5.80 -7.36 5.12
C GLY A 48 6.21 -6.85 6.51
N THR A 49 6.28 -5.53 6.70
CA THR A 49 6.88 -4.87 7.87
C THR A 49 5.87 -4.19 8.77
N SER A 50 6.24 -3.98 10.05
CA SER A 50 5.49 -3.16 11.00
C SER A 50 6.41 -2.36 11.94
N ASP A 51 7.49 -1.80 11.41
CA ASP A 51 8.52 -1.08 12.16
C ASP A 51 8.37 0.45 12.15
N GLY A 52 7.22 0.99 11.73
CA GLY A 52 7.00 2.45 11.75
C GLY A 52 7.89 3.25 10.78
N GLY A 53 8.62 2.59 9.87
CA GLY A 53 9.66 3.22 9.05
C GLY A 53 10.99 3.43 9.79
N ALA A 54 11.16 2.83 10.98
CA ALA A 54 12.36 2.97 11.80
C ALA A 54 13.61 2.46 11.09
N GLY A 55 13.54 1.28 10.46
CA GLY A 55 14.66 0.74 9.69
C GLY A 55 15.06 1.66 8.54
N MET A 56 14.08 2.18 7.79
CA MET A 56 14.33 3.14 6.71
C MET A 56 15.08 4.38 7.23
N LEU A 57 14.66 4.94 8.37
CA LEU A 57 15.32 6.10 8.97
C LEU A 57 16.75 5.77 9.45
N GLN A 58 16.95 4.60 10.07
CA GLN A 58 18.29 4.13 10.45
C GLN A 58 19.21 4.00 9.24
N ALA A 59 18.72 3.54 8.09
CA ALA A 59 19.49 3.45 6.85
C ALA A 59 19.90 4.81 6.28
N LEU A 60 19.11 5.84 6.56
CA LEU A 60 19.40 7.22 6.19
C LEU A 60 20.25 7.96 7.23
N GLY A 61 20.68 7.29 8.30
CA GLY A 61 21.59 7.82 9.32
C GLY A 61 20.90 8.42 10.55
N VAL A 62 19.58 8.24 10.71
CA VAL A 62 18.88 8.61 11.94
C VAL A 62 19.20 7.60 13.04
N ARG A 63 19.54 8.10 14.23
CA ARG A 63 19.83 7.28 15.40
C ARG A 63 18.59 7.21 16.28
N LEU A 64 18.21 6.00 16.67
CA LEU A 64 17.11 5.72 17.57
C LEU A 64 17.69 5.30 18.91
N LEU A 65 17.35 5.99 19.99
CA LEU A 65 18.01 5.86 21.29
C LEU A 65 17.04 5.39 22.37
N ASP A 66 17.51 4.52 23.26
CA ASP A 66 16.79 4.13 24.48
C ASP A 66 16.96 5.17 25.61
N ALA A 67 16.41 4.87 26.78
CA ALA A 67 16.41 5.77 27.94
C ALA A 67 17.82 6.02 28.49
N GLU A 68 18.73 5.06 28.30
CA GLU A 68 20.14 5.13 28.69
C GLU A 68 20.99 5.86 27.63
N GLY A 69 20.38 6.30 26.52
CA GLY A 69 21.07 6.97 25.42
C GLY A 69 21.85 6.04 24.51
N LYS A 70 21.65 4.71 24.62
CA LYS A 70 22.24 3.72 23.72
C LYS A 70 21.40 3.60 22.45
N GLU A 71 22.06 3.32 21.34
CA GLU A 71 21.36 3.07 20.09
C GLU A 71 20.58 1.76 20.16
N LEU A 72 19.32 1.82 19.71
CA LEU A 72 18.53 0.63 19.45
C LEU A 72 19.21 -0.19 18.33
N PRO A 73 19.15 -1.53 18.39
CA PRO A 73 19.68 -2.38 17.35
C PRO A 73 19.18 -1.96 15.96
N ARG A 74 20.09 -1.98 15.00
CA ARG A 74 19.80 -1.64 13.61
C ARG A 74 18.92 -2.73 12.99
N ALA A 75 17.88 -2.31 12.27
CA ALA A 75 17.04 -3.21 11.48
C ALA A 75 16.34 -4.32 12.28
N ASP A 76 16.09 -4.13 13.58
CA ASP A 76 15.53 -5.16 14.49
C ASP A 76 14.00 -5.05 14.66
N GLY A 77 13.32 -4.70 13.56
CA GLY A 77 11.86 -4.69 13.45
C GLY A 77 11.12 -3.70 14.36
N GLY A 78 9.79 -3.86 14.44
CA GLY A 78 8.92 -2.98 15.22
C GLY A 78 9.00 -3.18 16.73
N ARG A 79 9.37 -4.37 17.21
CA ARG A 79 9.46 -4.66 18.66
C ARG A 79 10.44 -3.74 19.38
N THR A 80 11.53 -3.34 18.70
CA THR A 80 12.59 -2.53 19.29
C THR A 80 12.10 -1.15 19.70
N LEU A 81 11.04 -0.65 19.05
CA LEU A 81 10.46 0.65 19.33
C LEU A 81 9.83 0.73 20.73
N SER A 82 9.51 -0.40 21.37
CA SER A 82 9.07 -0.45 22.77
C SER A 82 10.09 0.16 23.75
N ARG A 83 11.38 0.19 23.38
CA ARG A 83 12.47 0.79 24.17
C ARG A 83 12.82 2.21 23.76
N LEU A 84 12.19 2.74 22.71
CA LEU A 84 12.54 4.05 22.19
C LEU A 84 12.25 5.16 23.21
N SER A 85 13.24 6.03 23.39
CA SER A 85 13.15 7.24 24.20
C SER A 85 13.41 8.51 23.39
N ARG A 86 14.37 8.47 22.43
CA ARG A 86 14.79 9.66 21.69
C ARG A 86 15.19 9.35 20.25
N ILE A 87 14.97 10.32 19.37
CA ILE A 87 15.40 10.29 17.95
C ILE A 87 16.48 11.37 17.75
N CYS A 88 17.61 11.01 17.14
CA CYS A 88 18.64 11.97 16.70
C CYS A 88 18.79 11.93 15.18
N CYS A 89 18.43 13.03 14.51
CA CYS A 89 18.63 13.20 13.07
C CYS A 89 20.03 13.76 12.72
N CYS A 90 20.94 13.82 13.69
CA CYS A 90 22.29 14.35 13.54
C CYS A 90 23.11 13.66 12.43
N GLY A 91 22.91 12.35 12.24
CA GLY A 91 23.60 11.57 11.22
C GLY A 91 22.84 11.48 9.89
N ILE A 92 21.71 12.18 9.74
CA ILE A 92 20.89 12.04 8.54
C ILE A 92 21.65 12.45 7.28
N HIS A 93 21.37 11.75 6.19
CA HIS A 93 21.90 12.03 4.85
C HIS A 93 21.88 13.53 4.55
N SER A 94 23.00 14.09 4.05
CA SER A 94 23.20 15.53 3.90
C SER A 94 22.09 16.23 3.12
N ARG A 95 21.62 15.62 2.04
CA ARG A 95 20.52 16.13 1.20
C ARG A 95 19.13 16.13 1.86
N LEU A 96 18.98 15.49 3.02
CA LEU A 96 17.74 15.48 3.80
C LEU A 96 17.78 16.45 4.99
N ARG A 97 18.92 17.10 5.24
CA ARG A 97 19.05 18.04 6.34
C ARG A 97 18.26 19.32 6.07
N LYS A 98 17.87 20.00 7.14
CA LYS A 98 17.10 21.25 7.05
C LYS A 98 17.86 22.38 6.33
N ASP A 99 19.18 22.35 6.43
CA ASP A 99 20.15 23.29 5.85
C ASP A 99 20.71 22.83 4.49
N ALA A 100 20.16 21.77 3.88
CA ALA A 100 20.56 21.35 2.55
C ALA A 100 20.32 22.46 1.52
N ALA A 101 21.31 22.71 0.66
CA ALA A 101 21.24 23.75 -0.39
C ALA A 101 20.07 23.52 -1.36
N GLU A 102 19.81 22.27 -1.69
CA GLU A 102 18.68 21.84 -2.51
C GLU A 102 17.80 20.89 -1.71
N LYS A 103 16.51 21.22 -1.59
CA LYS A 103 15.55 20.33 -0.93
C LYS A 103 15.10 19.24 -1.88
N VAL A 104 15.21 17.99 -1.42
CA VAL A 104 14.63 16.84 -2.12
C VAL A 104 13.14 16.75 -1.79
N GLN A 105 12.30 16.71 -2.82
CA GLN A 105 10.88 16.46 -2.68
C GLN A 105 10.65 14.96 -2.51
N ILE A 106 10.07 14.55 -1.38
CA ILE A 106 9.67 13.16 -1.14
C ILE A 106 8.15 13.08 -1.13
N GLU A 107 7.61 12.14 -1.89
CA GLU A 107 6.19 11.85 -1.93
C GLU A 107 5.95 10.37 -1.68
N ALA A 108 4.94 10.06 -0.87
CA ALA A 108 4.48 8.70 -0.65
C ALA A 108 3.06 8.52 -1.20
N VAL A 109 2.91 7.59 -2.13
CA VAL A 109 1.62 7.24 -2.72
C VAL A 109 1.05 6.05 -1.95
N CYS A 110 -0.01 6.28 -1.17
CA CYS A 110 -0.45 5.35 -0.13
C CYS A 110 -1.97 5.33 0.08
N ASN A 111 -2.45 4.41 0.93
CA ASN A 111 -3.82 4.50 1.47
C ASN A 111 -3.81 5.46 2.67
N VAL A 112 -4.34 6.67 2.46
CA VAL A 112 -4.38 7.74 3.47
C VAL A 112 -5.35 7.47 4.62
N LYS A 113 -6.24 6.46 4.50
CA LYS A 113 -7.11 6.04 5.60
C LYS A 113 -6.37 5.24 6.68
N ASN A 114 -5.21 4.68 6.35
CA ASN A 114 -4.42 3.91 7.31
C ASN A 114 -3.70 4.85 8.27
N VAL A 115 -4.04 4.73 9.56
CA VAL A 115 -3.45 5.50 10.65
C VAL A 115 -2.49 4.63 11.48
N LEU A 116 -1.54 5.27 12.15
CA LEU A 116 -0.49 4.58 12.90
C LEU A 116 -1.07 3.89 14.15
N CYS A 117 -1.89 4.62 14.91
CA CYS A 117 -2.30 4.27 16.28
C CYS A 117 -3.83 4.14 16.43
N GLY A 118 -4.25 3.76 17.64
CA GLY A 118 -5.66 3.68 18.02
C GLY A 118 -6.38 2.41 17.54
N PRO A 119 -7.72 2.33 17.71
CA PRO A 119 -8.51 1.13 17.41
C PRO A 119 -8.51 0.70 15.94
N ARG A 120 -8.14 1.62 15.03
CA ARG A 120 -7.95 1.34 13.60
C ARG A 120 -6.49 1.48 13.17
N GLY A 121 -5.57 1.42 14.15
CA GLY A 121 -4.14 1.51 13.92
C GLY A 121 -3.63 0.36 13.07
N VAL A 122 -2.57 0.63 12.30
CA VAL A 122 -2.05 -0.32 11.30
C VAL A 122 -1.67 -1.68 11.90
N ALA A 123 -1.17 -1.72 13.13
CA ALA A 123 -0.82 -2.98 13.79
C ALA A 123 -2.06 -3.86 14.04
N GLN A 124 -3.18 -3.26 14.46
CA GLN A 124 -4.42 -4.00 14.70
C GLN A 124 -5.04 -4.50 13.40
N VAL A 125 -5.13 -3.63 12.40
CA VAL A 125 -5.83 -3.93 11.14
C VAL A 125 -5.01 -4.84 10.23
N TYR A 126 -3.70 -4.61 10.13
CA TYR A 126 -2.85 -5.29 9.14
C TYR A 126 -1.75 -6.16 9.74
N GLY A 127 -1.60 -6.21 11.07
CA GLY A 127 -0.67 -7.14 11.74
C GLY A 127 -0.98 -8.61 11.46
N PRO A 128 -2.24 -9.08 11.64
CA PRO A 128 -2.59 -10.50 11.48
C PRO A 128 -2.27 -11.06 10.08
N GLN A 129 -2.59 -10.33 9.01
CA GLN A 129 -2.27 -10.76 7.64
C GLN A 129 -0.75 -10.83 7.36
N LYS A 130 0.07 -10.14 8.17
CA LYS A 130 1.54 -10.19 8.12
C LYS A 130 2.12 -11.26 9.04
N GLY A 131 1.30 -12.08 9.70
CA GLY A 131 1.73 -13.17 10.58
C GLY A 131 1.72 -12.85 12.08
N ALA A 132 1.24 -11.67 12.51
CA ALA A 132 1.21 -11.33 13.93
C ALA A 132 0.18 -12.18 14.70
N THR A 133 0.59 -12.79 15.82
CA THR A 133 -0.34 -13.31 16.84
C THR A 133 -1.02 -12.16 17.61
N PRO A 134 -2.13 -12.39 18.34
CA PRO A 134 -2.75 -11.37 19.17
C PRO A 134 -1.79 -10.70 20.16
N GLU A 135 -0.85 -11.46 20.75
CA GLU A 135 0.17 -10.93 21.67
C GLU A 135 1.16 -10.03 20.93
N GLN A 136 1.60 -10.45 19.73
CA GLN A 136 2.47 -9.65 18.88
C GLN A 136 1.78 -8.37 18.38
N VAL A 137 0.47 -8.42 18.12
CA VAL A 137 -0.33 -7.23 17.81
C VAL A 137 -0.31 -6.26 18.99
N GLY A 138 -0.54 -6.75 20.22
CA GLY A 138 -0.46 -5.93 21.43
C GLY A 138 0.91 -5.26 21.62
N LEU A 139 1.99 -6.03 21.42
CA LEU A 139 3.36 -5.51 21.45
C LEU A 139 3.58 -4.42 20.40
N LEU A 140 3.15 -4.65 19.16
CA LEU A 140 3.29 -3.68 18.06
C LEU A 140 2.47 -2.41 18.30
N VAL A 141 1.26 -2.52 18.86
CA VAL A 141 0.45 -1.35 19.24
C VAL A 141 1.21 -0.49 20.23
N ALA A 142 1.68 -1.06 21.34
CA ALA A 142 2.43 -0.32 22.36
C ALA A 142 3.73 0.30 21.79
N ALA A 143 4.42 -0.43 20.91
CA ALA A 143 5.64 0.03 20.27
C ALA A 143 5.38 1.20 19.29
N LEU A 144 4.29 1.15 18.50
CA LEU A 144 3.91 2.19 17.56
C LEU A 144 3.32 3.43 18.26
N ASP A 145 2.61 3.27 19.38
CA ASP A 145 2.15 4.39 20.21
C ASP A 145 3.34 5.16 20.80
N ARG A 146 4.34 4.43 21.31
CA ARG A 146 5.61 5.03 21.75
C ARG A 146 6.35 5.71 20.59
N TRP A 147 6.39 5.08 19.41
CA TRP A 147 6.96 5.69 18.22
C TRP A 147 6.30 7.01 17.86
N ALA A 148 4.97 7.06 17.86
CA ALA A 148 4.19 8.27 17.60
C ALA A 148 4.53 9.38 18.60
N HIS A 149 4.56 9.03 19.90
CA HIS A 149 4.87 9.97 20.97
C HIS A 149 6.26 10.59 20.82
N VAL A 150 7.29 9.77 20.57
CA VAL A 150 8.66 10.27 20.41
C VAL A 150 8.81 11.06 19.10
N ALA A 151 8.21 10.58 17.99
CA ALA A 151 8.23 11.28 16.70
C ALA A 151 7.55 12.65 16.74
N GLN A 152 6.46 12.80 17.51
CA GLN A 152 5.78 14.07 17.73
C GLN A 152 6.74 15.14 18.30
N THR A 153 7.70 14.77 19.15
CA THR A 153 8.67 15.72 19.71
C THR A 153 9.60 16.32 18.64
N VAL A 154 9.87 15.56 17.58
CA VAL A 154 10.71 15.96 16.43
C VAL A 154 9.89 16.75 15.41
N LEU A 155 8.68 16.26 15.08
CA LEU A 155 7.80 16.87 14.09
C LEU A 155 7.01 18.08 14.61
N LYS A 156 6.94 18.25 15.94
CA LYS A 156 6.08 19.25 16.61
C LYS A 156 4.60 19.12 16.20
N LYS A 157 4.17 17.90 15.86
CA LYS A 157 2.82 17.57 15.43
C LYS A 157 2.48 16.13 15.83
N ASP A 158 1.27 15.91 16.32
CA ASP A 158 0.75 14.55 16.54
C ASP A 158 0.46 13.87 15.19
N ILE A 159 1.04 12.68 15.04
CA ILE A 159 0.96 11.86 13.84
C ILE A 159 0.25 10.53 14.07
N SER A 160 -0.18 10.26 15.31
CA SER A 160 -0.82 9.01 15.73
C SER A 160 -1.98 8.64 14.79
N ASN A 161 -2.79 9.65 14.45
CA ASN A 161 -3.95 9.52 13.55
C ASN A 161 -3.84 10.36 12.27
N ALA A 162 -2.64 10.82 11.91
CA ALA A 162 -2.47 11.60 10.69
C ALA A 162 -2.81 10.75 9.45
N PRO A 163 -3.47 11.31 8.42
CA PRO A 163 -3.81 10.56 7.21
C PRO A 163 -2.57 9.92 6.57
N GLY A 164 -2.60 8.60 6.41
CA GLY A 164 -1.53 7.80 5.82
C GLY A 164 -0.36 7.49 6.76
N SER A 165 -0.39 7.93 8.02
CA SER A 165 0.71 7.67 8.97
C SER A 165 0.94 6.18 9.23
N GLY A 166 -0.11 5.37 9.10
CA GLY A 166 -0.06 3.91 9.19
C GLY A 166 0.28 3.20 7.88
N ALA A 167 0.51 3.91 6.78
CA ALA A 167 0.79 3.28 5.49
C ALA A 167 1.97 2.30 5.59
N SER A 168 1.79 1.10 5.04
CA SER A 168 2.81 0.05 4.98
C SER A 168 3.49 -0.28 6.32
N GLY A 169 2.69 -0.52 7.37
CA GLY A 169 3.22 -0.86 8.70
C GLY A 169 3.80 0.33 9.46
N GLY A 170 3.28 1.53 9.18
CA GLY A 170 3.75 2.77 9.76
C GLY A 170 4.93 3.42 9.02
N LEU A 171 5.38 2.87 7.89
CA LEU A 171 6.37 3.53 7.01
C LEU A 171 5.96 4.98 6.67
N GLY A 172 4.66 5.25 6.51
CA GLY A 172 4.14 6.61 6.31
C GLY A 172 4.60 7.59 7.38
N THR A 173 4.70 7.15 8.65
CA THR A 173 5.26 7.95 9.74
C THR A 173 6.74 8.24 9.54
N GLY A 174 7.54 7.23 9.21
CA GLY A 174 8.95 7.44 8.88
C GLY A 174 9.13 8.40 7.70
N LEU A 175 8.24 8.36 6.71
CA LEU A 175 8.27 9.29 5.57
C LEU A 175 7.86 10.71 5.97
N LEU A 176 6.86 10.88 6.84
CA LEU A 176 6.53 12.18 7.43
C LEU A 176 7.72 12.79 8.19
N MET A 177 8.51 11.96 8.90
CA MET A 177 9.75 12.39 9.57
C MET A 177 10.81 12.94 8.59
N LEU A 178 10.78 12.50 7.33
CA LEU A 178 11.62 13.04 6.26
C LEU A 178 11.00 14.28 5.58
N GLY A 179 9.83 14.74 6.02
CA GLY A 179 9.09 15.82 5.39
C GLY A 179 8.33 15.41 4.13
N ALA A 180 8.07 14.12 3.93
CA ALA A 180 7.35 13.65 2.75
C ALA A 180 5.87 14.06 2.76
N GLY A 181 5.34 14.37 1.58
CA GLY A 181 3.90 14.48 1.37
C GLY A 181 3.27 13.09 1.23
N LEU A 182 2.25 12.77 2.04
CA LEU A 182 1.47 11.54 1.87
C LEU A 182 0.25 11.82 1.01
N ARG A 183 0.13 11.13 -0.12
CA ARG A 183 -0.96 11.32 -1.08
C ARG A 183 -1.75 10.04 -1.30
N ALA A 184 -3.04 10.21 -1.60
CA ALA A 184 -3.90 9.11 -1.98
C ALA A 184 -3.48 8.55 -3.35
N ARG A 185 -3.58 7.23 -3.53
CA ARG A 185 -3.27 6.58 -4.81
C ARG A 185 -4.12 7.11 -5.96
N SER A 186 -5.39 7.44 -5.69
CA SER A 186 -6.33 8.02 -6.64
C SER A 186 -5.85 9.35 -7.23
N ASP A 187 -5.18 10.16 -6.42
CA ASP A 187 -4.74 11.49 -6.82
C ASP A 187 -3.44 11.39 -7.63
N ALA A 188 -2.56 10.49 -7.20
CA ALA A 188 -1.27 10.27 -7.85
C ALA A 188 -1.41 9.57 -9.22
N ILE A 189 -2.41 8.71 -9.41
CA ILE A 189 -2.48 7.91 -10.65
C ILE A 189 -2.66 8.78 -11.91
N ASN A 190 -3.37 9.89 -11.81
CA ASN A 190 -3.54 10.80 -12.95
C ASN A 190 -2.27 11.58 -13.27
N GLU A 191 -1.56 12.03 -12.25
CA GLU A 191 -0.34 12.81 -12.44
C GLU A 191 0.75 11.99 -13.14
N TYR A 192 0.87 10.70 -12.79
CA TYR A 192 1.99 9.88 -13.27
C TYR A 192 1.63 8.93 -14.41
N PHE A 193 0.37 8.54 -14.54
CA PHE A 193 -0.06 7.56 -15.55
C PHE A 193 -1.13 8.10 -16.49
N GLU A 194 -1.52 9.38 -16.34
CA GLU A 194 -2.54 10.04 -17.16
C GLU A 194 -3.82 9.19 -17.27
N PHE A 195 -4.20 8.53 -16.18
CA PHE A 195 -5.19 7.46 -16.20
C PHE A 195 -6.56 7.90 -16.76
N ASP A 196 -6.94 9.18 -16.58
CA ASP A 196 -8.15 9.72 -17.19
C ASP A 196 -8.14 9.72 -18.73
N ARG A 197 -6.96 9.74 -19.38
CA ARG A 197 -6.85 9.61 -20.84
C ARG A 197 -7.43 8.30 -21.35
N VAL A 198 -7.37 7.24 -20.54
CA VAL A 198 -7.98 5.95 -20.88
C VAL A 198 -9.47 6.12 -21.21
N PHE A 199 -10.15 7.03 -20.52
CA PHE A 199 -11.59 7.28 -20.67
C PHE A 199 -11.93 8.42 -21.65
N GLU A 200 -10.94 8.99 -22.35
CA GLU A 200 -11.20 9.89 -23.49
C GLU A 200 -11.86 9.14 -24.65
N ARG A 201 -11.57 7.83 -24.78
CA ARG A 201 -12.33 6.93 -25.64
C ARG A 201 -13.58 6.45 -24.90
N LYS A 202 -14.68 6.34 -25.64
CA LYS A 202 -15.90 5.70 -25.13
C LYS A 202 -15.71 4.18 -25.02
N TRP A 203 -16.06 3.65 -23.85
CA TRP A 203 -16.06 2.21 -23.56
C TRP A 203 -17.44 1.78 -23.13
N ASP A 204 -17.89 0.62 -23.61
CA ASP A 204 -19.13 0.01 -23.15
C ASP A 204 -18.89 -0.76 -21.85
N PHE A 205 -17.70 -1.35 -21.72
CA PHE A 205 -17.29 -2.13 -20.57
C PHE A 205 -15.84 -1.88 -20.14
N VAL A 206 -15.59 -1.99 -18.84
CA VAL A 206 -14.27 -1.88 -18.22
C VAL A 206 -14.04 -3.10 -17.34
N ILE A 207 -12.89 -3.74 -17.51
CA ILE A 207 -12.48 -4.91 -16.74
C ILE A 207 -11.35 -4.47 -15.82
N THR A 208 -11.49 -4.76 -14.53
CA THR A 208 -10.46 -4.51 -13.53
C THR A 208 -10.22 -5.76 -12.70
N ALA A 209 -9.11 -5.81 -11.96
CA ALA A 209 -8.76 -7.00 -11.20
C ALA A 209 -7.93 -6.71 -9.95
N GLU A 210 -8.19 -7.47 -8.88
CA GLU A 210 -7.37 -7.43 -7.67
C GLU A 210 -7.15 -8.82 -7.06
N GLY A 211 -6.21 -8.91 -6.13
CA GLY A 211 -5.90 -10.16 -5.44
C GLY A 211 -7.07 -10.64 -4.57
N SER A 212 -7.66 -9.74 -3.78
CA SER A 212 -8.78 -10.05 -2.90
C SER A 212 -9.76 -8.88 -2.87
N LEU A 213 -11.02 -9.14 -3.22
CA LEU A 213 -12.13 -8.19 -3.16
C LEU A 213 -12.87 -8.43 -1.84
N ASP A 214 -12.89 -7.42 -0.97
CA ASP A 214 -13.30 -7.50 0.42
C ASP A 214 -13.72 -6.11 0.95
N SER A 215 -14.09 -6.02 2.23
CA SER A 215 -14.38 -4.75 2.92
C SER A 215 -13.25 -3.71 2.86
N GLN A 216 -11.99 -4.09 2.60
CA GLN A 216 -10.90 -3.12 2.40
C GLN A 216 -10.94 -2.50 0.99
N SER A 217 -11.58 -3.19 0.06
CA SER A 217 -11.67 -2.78 -1.35
C SER A 217 -12.66 -1.64 -1.54
N THR A 218 -13.75 -1.68 -0.78
CA THR A 218 -14.76 -0.61 -0.68
C THR A 218 -14.16 0.69 -0.15
N GLU A 219 -13.09 0.59 0.64
CA GLU A 219 -12.42 1.73 1.28
C GLU A 219 -11.48 2.52 0.35
N GLY A 220 -11.51 2.27 -0.97
CA GLY A 220 -10.75 3.06 -1.95
C GLY A 220 -9.48 2.37 -2.46
N LYS A 221 -9.58 1.08 -2.77
CA LYS A 221 -8.58 0.41 -3.61
C LYS A 221 -8.69 0.87 -5.07
N MET A 222 -7.70 0.50 -5.87
CA MET A 222 -7.66 0.90 -7.28
C MET A 222 -8.88 0.37 -8.07
N THR A 223 -9.32 -0.86 -7.76
CA THR A 223 -10.50 -1.49 -8.38
C THR A 223 -11.75 -0.60 -8.29
N THR A 224 -12.01 -0.03 -7.11
CA THR A 224 -13.19 0.82 -6.87
C THR A 224 -13.00 2.22 -7.46
N GLU A 225 -11.77 2.74 -7.55
CA GLU A 225 -11.52 4.00 -8.25
C GLU A 225 -11.67 3.87 -9.77
N VAL A 226 -11.19 2.77 -10.37
CA VAL A 226 -11.45 2.45 -11.78
C VAL A 226 -12.95 2.39 -12.04
N ALA A 227 -13.69 1.70 -11.17
CA ALA A 227 -15.14 1.57 -11.32
C ALA A 227 -15.85 2.92 -11.28
N ARG A 228 -15.50 3.77 -10.32
CA ARG A 228 -16.07 5.11 -10.15
C ARG A 228 -15.80 6.02 -11.35
N ARG A 229 -14.61 5.92 -11.96
CA ARG A 229 -14.26 6.68 -13.16
C ARG A 229 -14.99 6.15 -14.39
N ALA A 230 -14.93 4.85 -14.63
CA ALA A 230 -15.65 4.21 -15.73
C ALA A 230 -17.15 4.56 -15.71
N GLN A 231 -17.78 4.54 -14.53
CA GLN A 231 -19.18 4.90 -14.36
C GLN A 231 -19.48 6.36 -14.77
N ARG A 232 -18.59 7.31 -14.47
CA ARG A 232 -18.74 8.72 -14.91
C ARG A 232 -18.75 8.86 -16.43
N HIS A 233 -18.09 7.93 -17.14
CA HIS A 233 -18.05 7.86 -18.59
C HIS A 233 -19.11 6.90 -19.18
N GLY A 234 -20.00 6.36 -18.35
CA GLY A 234 -21.11 5.49 -18.77
C GLY A 234 -20.75 4.02 -19.00
N ALA A 235 -19.50 3.62 -18.76
CA ALA A 235 -19.06 2.25 -18.95
C ALA A 235 -19.51 1.34 -17.79
N GLN A 236 -19.88 0.09 -18.10
CA GLN A 236 -20.18 -0.93 -17.08
C GLN A 236 -18.90 -1.61 -16.60
N VAL A 237 -18.75 -1.81 -15.29
CA VAL A 237 -17.49 -2.32 -14.73
C VAL A 237 -17.64 -3.73 -14.20
N VAL A 238 -16.70 -4.60 -14.57
CA VAL A 238 -16.60 -5.97 -14.08
C VAL A 238 -15.26 -6.16 -13.37
N ALA A 239 -15.28 -6.66 -12.13
CA ALA A 239 -14.08 -6.92 -11.37
C ALA A 239 -13.75 -8.43 -11.29
N LEU A 240 -12.51 -8.78 -11.57
CA LEU A 240 -11.98 -10.13 -11.41
C LEU A 240 -11.12 -10.21 -10.15
N ALA A 241 -11.57 -10.97 -9.16
CA ALA A 241 -10.86 -11.14 -7.90
C ALA A 241 -10.13 -12.48 -7.85
N GLY A 242 -8.95 -12.53 -7.22
CA GLY A 242 -8.32 -13.81 -6.87
C GLY A 242 -9.13 -14.56 -5.80
N THR A 243 -9.62 -13.81 -4.80
CA THR A 243 -10.55 -14.28 -3.78
C THR A 243 -11.64 -13.23 -3.52
N ILE A 244 -12.83 -13.67 -3.14
CA ILE A 244 -13.93 -12.82 -2.65
C ILE A 244 -14.02 -13.04 -1.14
N GLY A 245 -13.82 -11.98 -0.37
CA GLY A 245 -13.91 -11.98 1.09
C GLY A 245 -15.11 -11.19 1.61
N ASP A 246 -15.25 -11.16 2.93
CA ASP A 246 -16.38 -10.51 3.60
C ASP A 246 -16.50 -9.02 3.26
N GLY A 247 -17.71 -8.58 2.95
CA GLY A 247 -18.04 -7.19 2.63
C GLY A 247 -17.73 -6.77 1.19
N ALA A 248 -17.41 -7.71 0.30
CA ALA A 248 -17.19 -7.45 -1.13
C ALA A 248 -18.40 -6.81 -1.81
N GLU A 249 -19.62 -7.05 -1.33
CA GLU A 249 -20.87 -6.48 -1.83
C GLU A 249 -20.88 -4.95 -1.79
N GLY A 250 -20.15 -4.34 -0.85
CA GLY A 250 -20.02 -2.87 -0.81
C GLY A 250 -19.35 -2.29 -2.07
N CYS A 251 -18.67 -3.12 -2.86
CA CYS A 251 -18.08 -2.71 -4.14
C CYS A 251 -19.14 -2.34 -5.19
N TYR A 252 -20.38 -2.85 -5.08
CA TYR A 252 -21.48 -2.45 -5.96
C TYR A 252 -21.77 -0.96 -5.87
N SER A 253 -21.66 -0.38 -4.66
CA SER A 253 -21.85 1.05 -4.43
C SER A 253 -20.76 1.92 -5.08
N ALA A 254 -19.59 1.36 -5.40
CA ALA A 254 -18.52 2.03 -6.10
C ALA A 254 -18.65 2.00 -7.64
N GLY A 255 -19.72 1.39 -8.16
CA GLY A 255 -19.99 1.31 -9.61
C GLY A 255 -19.58 -0.01 -10.26
N ILE A 256 -19.05 -0.97 -9.50
CA ILE A 256 -18.85 -2.34 -9.99
C ILE A 256 -20.22 -2.97 -10.22
N LYS A 257 -20.45 -3.54 -11.40
CA LYS A 257 -21.74 -4.15 -11.77
C LYS A 257 -21.78 -5.65 -11.54
N ALA A 258 -20.62 -6.29 -11.71
CA ALA A 258 -20.45 -7.69 -11.39
C ALA A 258 -19.01 -7.90 -10.93
N PHE A 259 -18.81 -8.85 -10.03
CA PHE A 259 -17.49 -9.38 -9.72
C PHE A 259 -17.54 -10.88 -9.62
N THR A 260 -16.41 -11.52 -9.93
CA THR A 260 -16.29 -12.98 -9.80
C THR A 260 -14.90 -13.36 -9.34
N SER A 261 -14.81 -14.52 -8.68
CA SER A 261 -13.54 -15.12 -8.30
C SER A 261 -12.97 -15.88 -9.51
N LYS A 262 -11.64 -15.84 -9.66
CA LYS A 262 -10.93 -16.64 -10.66
C LYS A 262 -10.91 -18.13 -10.31
N THR A 263 -11.20 -18.51 -9.06
CA THR A 263 -11.15 -19.91 -8.59
C THR A 263 -12.38 -20.72 -9.02
N ARG A 264 -12.18 -21.84 -9.72
CA ARG A 264 -13.24 -22.77 -10.19
C ARG A 264 -13.74 -23.77 -9.14
N GLY A 265 -13.22 -23.70 -7.92
CA GLY A 265 -13.48 -24.62 -6.82
C GLY A 265 -12.47 -24.38 -5.69
N PRO A 266 -12.51 -25.17 -4.59
CA PRO A 266 -11.49 -25.09 -3.56
C PRO A 266 -10.12 -25.44 -4.16
N LEU A 267 -9.28 -24.44 -4.31
CA LEU A 267 -7.90 -24.55 -4.74
C LEU A 267 -7.01 -24.03 -3.62
N THR A 268 -5.84 -24.63 -3.45
CA THR A 268 -4.81 -24.01 -2.60
C THR A 268 -4.35 -22.69 -3.23
N LEU A 269 -3.80 -21.79 -2.40
CA LEU A 269 -3.27 -20.51 -2.87
C LEU A 269 -2.17 -20.70 -3.94
N ASN A 270 -1.34 -21.73 -3.80
CA ASN A 270 -0.27 -22.05 -4.77
C ASN A 270 -0.83 -22.55 -6.11
N GLU A 271 -1.87 -23.39 -6.10
CA GLU A 271 -2.55 -23.82 -7.32
C GLU A 271 -3.23 -22.66 -8.03
N THR A 272 -3.82 -21.74 -7.26
CA THR A 272 -4.46 -20.52 -7.80
C THR A 272 -3.45 -19.61 -8.50
N ILE A 273 -2.24 -19.43 -7.92
CA ILE A 273 -1.17 -18.63 -8.51
C ILE A 273 -0.64 -19.29 -9.80
N THR A 274 -0.45 -20.62 -9.78
CA THR A 274 0.10 -21.38 -10.92
C THR A 274 -0.86 -21.43 -12.11
N GLN A 275 -2.18 -21.50 -11.87
CA GLN A 275 -3.19 -21.58 -12.92
C GLN A 275 -3.73 -20.20 -13.36
N MET A 276 -3.17 -19.11 -12.86
CA MET A 276 -3.75 -17.77 -12.96
C MET A 276 -3.92 -17.28 -14.40
N GLU A 277 -3.02 -17.63 -15.32
CA GLU A 277 -3.14 -17.28 -16.75
C GLU A 277 -4.27 -18.05 -17.44
N ASN A 278 -4.38 -19.37 -17.20
CA ASN A 278 -5.42 -20.21 -17.81
C ASN A 278 -6.83 -19.87 -17.32
N LEU A 279 -6.95 -19.40 -16.07
CA LEU A 279 -8.23 -18.99 -15.47
C LEU A 279 -8.75 -17.64 -16.00
N LEU A 280 -7.89 -16.81 -16.60
CA LEU A 280 -8.28 -15.52 -17.19
C LEU A 280 -9.00 -15.67 -18.53
N TYR A 281 -8.63 -16.66 -19.34
CA TYR A 281 -9.16 -16.85 -20.69
C TYR A 281 -10.54 -17.52 -20.73
N ASP A 282 -10.92 -18.23 -19.68
CA ASP A 282 -11.99 -19.24 -19.74
C ASP A 282 -13.23 -18.85 -18.88
N ASN A 283 -13.46 -17.54 -18.71
CA ASN A 283 -14.53 -17.03 -17.86
C ASN A 283 -15.84 -16.81 -18.64
N ARG A 284 -16.75 -17.79 -18.54
CA ARG A 284 -18.13 -17.77 -19.09
C ARG A 284 -18.98 -16.56 -18.67
N LEU A 285 -18.51 -15.78 -17.70
CA LEU A 285 -19.11 -14.51 -17.28
C LEU A 285 -19.25 -13.53 -18.47
N PHE A 286 -18.26 -13.50 -19.37
CA PHE A 286 -18.32 -12.66 -20.57
C PHE A 286 -19.46 -13.07 -21.50
N SER A 287 -19.61 -14.37 -21.76
CA SER A 287 -20.70 -14.89 -22.60
C SER A 287 -22.08 -14.54 -22.02
N ASN A 288 -22.24 -14.57 -20.70
CA ASN A 288 -23.52 -14.27 -20.04
C ASN A 288 -23.80 -12.75 -19.92
N LEU A 289 -22.78 -11.93 -19.67
CA LEU A 289 -22.90 -10.46 -19.71
C LEU A 289 -23.24 -9.96 -21.12
N MET A 290 -22.67 -10.60 -22.14
CA MET A 290 -22.99 -10.34 -23.54
C MET A 290 -24.39 -10.82 -23.91
N ALA A 291 -24.84 -11.96 -23.35
CA ALA A 291 -26.18 -12.52 -23.61
C ALA A 291 -27.32 -11.70 -22.97
N GLN A 292 -27.08 -11.01 -21.85
CA GLN A 292 -28.07 -10.14 -21.21
C GLN A 292 -28.23 -8.76 -21.89
N ASN A 293 -27.48 -8.46 -22.96
CA ASN A 293 -27.36 -7.11 -23.50
C ASN A 293 -27.78 -7.00 -24.98
N SER A 294 -29.02 -7.41 -25.28
CA SER A 294 -29.65 -7.31 -26.61
C SER A 294 -29.86 -5.88 -27.15
N ALA A 295 -29.31 -4.86 -26.50
CA ALA A 295 -29.51 -3.44 -26.81
C ALA A 295 -28.37 -2.78 -27.60
N TYR A 296 -27.21 -3.42 -27.79
CA TYR A 296 -26.11 -2.84 -28.56
C TYR A 296 -26.22 -3.16 -30.05
N LYS A 297 -26.39 -2.13 -30.87
CA LYS A 297 -26.48 -2.20 -32.34
C LYS A 297 -25.12 -2.41 -33.04
N SER A 298 -24.02 -2.51 -32.30
CA SER A 298 -22.64 -2.66 -32.80
C SER A 298 -21.78 -3.45 -31.80
N THR A 299 -20.62 -3.97 -32.26
CA THR A 299 -19.65 -4.70 -31.41
C THR A 299 -19.22 -3.83 -30.22
N PRO A 300 -19.42 -4.28 -28.97
CA PRO A 300 -19.07 -3.51 -27.80
C PRO A 300 -17.55 -3.35 -27.64
N THR A 301 -17.15 -2.22 -27.08
CA THR A 301 -15.76 -1.84 -26.82
C THR A 301 -15.39 -2.13 -25.37
N PHE A 302 -14.18 -2.71 -25.15
CA PHE A 302 -13.70 -3.13 -23.84
C PHE A 302 -12.28 -2.62 -23.58
N ILE A 303 -11.97 -2.32 -22.33
CA ILE A 303 -10.60 -2.08 -21.87
C ILE A 303 -10.30 -2.84 -20.58
N SER A 304 -9.09 -3.37 -20.48
CA SER A 304 -8.57 -4.00 -19.27
C SER A 304 -7.62 -3.04 -18.55
N VAL A 305 -7.91 -2.77 -17.28
CA VAL A 305 -7.07 -1.95 -16.40
C VAL A 305 -6.49 -2.84 -15.31
N ALA A 306 -5.18 -3.13 -15.40
CA ALA A 306 -4.47 -3.89 -14.37
C ALA A 306 -4.06 -2.99 -13.19
N ASN A 307 -4.21 -3.51 -11.97
CA ASN A 307 -3.90 -2.79 -10.73
C ASN A 307 -2.39 -2.66 -10.41
N ASN A 308 -1.50 -3.21 -11.25
CA ASN A 308 -0.07 -2.94 -11.18
C ASN A 308 0.24 -1.70 -12.03
N LEU A 309 1.02 -0.77 -11.47
CA LEU A 309 1.38 0.57 -11.98
C LEU A 309 2.09 0.61 -13.37
N GLY A 310 1.73 -0.23 -14.34
CA GLY A 310 2.46 -0.30 -15.61
C GLY A 310 1.86 -1.17 -16.70
N THR A 311 0.56 -1.51 -16.69
CA THR A 311 -0.02 -2.24 -17.83
C THR A 311 -1.47 -1.83 -18.08
N ILE A 312 -1.65 -0.90 -19.03
CA ILE A 312 -2.92 -0.67 -19.72
C ILE A 312 -2.84 -1.50 -20.99
N ALA A 313 -3.67 -2.52 -21.12
CA ALA A 313 -3.80 -3.30 -22.34
C ALA A 313 -5.16 -2.96 -22.96
N ALA A 314 -5.11 -2.30 -24.12
CA ALA A 314 -6.27 -2.00 -24.95
C ALA A 314 -6.55 -3.16 -25.92
#